data_AF-A0A7W9IIN5-F1
#
_entry.id   AF-A0A7W9IIN5-F1
#
_cell.length_a   1.000
_cell.length_b   1.000
_cell.length_c   1.000
_cell.angle_alpha   90.00
_cell.angle_beta   90.00
_cell.angle_gamma   90.00
#
_symmetry.space_group_name_H-M   'P 1'
#
loop_
_entity.id
_entity.type
_entity.pdbx_description
1 polymer ?
#
loop_
_entity_poly.entity_id
_entity_poly.type
_entity_poly.pdbx_seq_one_letter_code
_entity_poly.pdbx_strand_id
1 'polypeptide(L)' 'MADEKTPSYEQAREELAEVVRRLETGGLTLEQSIELWERGEKLAALCEEWLQGARVKLAAAMAQRRQPDVPGDSPF' A
#
# COMPACT_ATOMS: atom_id res chain seq x y z
N MET A 1 -12.99 16.71 14.65
CA MET A 1 -13.81 15.62 14.07
C MET A 1 -12.83 14.73 13.33
N ALA A 2 -12.63 13.51 13.81
CA ALA A 2 -11.65 12.59 13.24
C ALA A 2 -12.09 12.27 11.81
N ASP A 3 -11.24 12.62 10.84
CA ASP A 3 -11.40 12.17 9.48
C ASP A 3 -11.27 10.64 9.53
N GLU A 4 -12.31 9.94 9.08
CA GLU A 4 -12.34 8.51 8.83
C GLU A 4 -11.41 8.22 7.65
N LYS A 5 -10.15 8.58 7.81
CA LYS A 5 -9.12 8.65 6.80
C LYS A 5 -8.33 7.37 6.90
N THR A 6 -8.43 6.56 5.84
CA THR A 6 -7.51 5.46 5.59
C THR A 6 -6.10 5.88 5.99
N PRO A 7 -5.42 5.15 6.90
CA PRO A 7 -4.12 5.56 7.39
C PRO A 7 -3.12 5.65 6.23
N SER A 8 -2.13 6.52 6.36
CA SER A 8 -1.08 6.64 5.35
C SER A 8 -0.31 5.33 5.24
N TYR A 9 0.34 5.10 4.10
CA TYR A 9 1.20 3.93 3.92
C TYR A 9 2.24 3.80 5.04
N GLU A 10 2.87 4.89 5.45
CA GLU A 10 3.89 4.88 6.50
C GLU A 10 3.31 4.50 7.86
N GLN A 11 2.13 5.04 8.19
CA GLN A 11 1.42 4.69 9.43
C GLN A 11 1.01 3.21 9.45
N ALA A 12 0.42 2.72 8.35
CA ALA A 12 0.03 1.32 8.23
C ALA A 12 1.23 0.37 8.33
N ARG A 13 2.36 0.75 7.71
CA ARG A 13 3.61 -0.01 7.75
C ARG A 13 4.23 -0.03 9.14
N GLU A 14 4.23 1.10 9.85
CA GLU A 14 4.76 1.20 11.21
C GLU A 14 3.93 0.34 12.17
N GLU A 15 2.60 0.43 12.08
CA GLU A 15 1.71 -0.41 12.89
C GLU A 15 1.89 -1.90 12.59
N LEU A 16 2.04 -2.28 11.31
CA LEU A 16 2.31 -3.66 10.92
C LEU A 16 3.64 -4.16 11.52
N ALA A 17 4.69 -3.34 11.50
CA ALA A 17 5.97 -3.69 12.10
C ALA A 17 5.85 -3.89 13.62
N GLU A 18 5.03 -3.09 14.30
CA GLU A 18 4.76 -3.28 15.73
C GLU A 18 4.01 -4.58 16.00
N VAL A 19 2.98 -4.91 15.20
CA VAL A 19 2.23 -6.16 15.30
C VAL A 19 3.17 -7.36 15.13
N VAL A 20 4.01 -7.37 14.10
CA VAL A 20 5.00 -8.43 13.86
C VAL A 20 5.95 -8.55 15.05
N ARG A 21 6.50 -7.43 15.55
CA ARG A 21 7.39 -7.43 16.71
C ARG A 21 6.74 -8.06 17.94
N ARG A 22 5.45 -7.76 18.19
CA ARG A 22 4.71 -8.34 19.32
C ARG A 22 4.48 -9.85 19.15
N LEU A 23 4.17 -10.31 17.94
CA LEU A 23 4.06 -11.74 17.64
C LEU A 23 5.39 -12.46 17.83
N GLU A 24 6.51 -11.87 17.37
CA GLU A 24 7.86 -12.43 17.49
C GLU A 24 8.39 -12.46 18.94
N THR A 25 8.00 -11.47 19.75
CA THR A 25 8.39 -11.42 21.18
C THR A 25 7.81 -12.60 21.97
N GLY A 26 6.67 -13.14 21.51
CA GLY A 26 5.96 -14.21 22.22
C GLY A 26 5.36 -13.74 23.55
N GLY A 27 5.00 -14.69 24.42
CA GLY A 27 4.35 -14.39 25.71
C GLY A 27 2.86 -14.02 25.62
N LEU A 28 2.26 -14.17 24.43
CA LEU A 28 0.85 -13.93 24.16
C LEU A 28 0.04 -15.23 24.34
N THR A 29 -1.23 -15.10 24.69
CA THR A 29 -2.17 -16.22 24.59
C THR A 29 -2.47 -16.52 23.12
N LEU A 30 -3.05 -17.70 22.85
CA LEU A 30 -3.50 -18.06 21.50
C LEU A 30 -4.48 -17.02 20.94
N GLU A 31 -5.48 -16.62 21.74
CA GLU A 31 -6.49 -15.63 21.36
C GLU A 31 -5.85 -14.29 20.98
N GLN A 32 -4.92 -13.79 21.81
CA GLN A 32 -4.18 -12.56 21.51
C GLN A 32 -3.31 -12.68 20.26
N SER A 33 -2.74 -13.86 20.01
CA SER A 33 -1.92 -14.10 18.82
C SER A 33 -2.77 -14.09 17.55
N ILE A 34 -3.99 -14.64 17.61
CA ILE A 34 -4.96 -14.61 16.51
C ILE A 34 -5.40 -13.17 16.24
N GLU A 35 -5.77 -12.40 17.27
CA GLU A 35 -6.18 -11.00 17.12
C GLU A 35 -5.09 -10.13 16.47
N LEU A 36 -3.83 -10.30 16.92
CA LEU A 36 -2.69 -9.59 16.33
C LEU A 36 -2.44 -10.04 14.88
N TRP A 37 -2.53 -11.33 14.60
CA TRP A 37 -2.39 -11.83 13.23
C TRP A 37 -3.47 -11.23 12.31
N GLU A 38 -4.74 -11.26 12.70
CA GLU A 38 -5.83 -10.67 11.90
C GLU A 38 -5.65 -9.16 11.68
N ARG A 39 -5.14 -8.44 12.68
CA ARG A 39 -4.77 -7.03 12.53
C ARG A 39 -3.63 -6.86 11.53
N GLY A 40 -2.60 -7.69 11.63
CA GLY A 40 -1.48 -7.72 10.70
C GLY A 40 -1.90 -7.95 9.26
N GLU A 41 -2.78 -8.92 9.01
CA GLU A 41 -3.32 -9.20 7.67
C GLU A 41 -4.07 -8.00 7.09
N LYS A 42 -4.90 -7.31 7.89
CA LYS A 42 -5.61 -6.10 7.45
C LYS A 42 -4.63 -4.96 7.10
N LEU A 43 -3.58 -4.79 7.89
CA LEU A 43 -2.55 -3.77 7.63
C LEU A 43 -1.71 -4.11 6.38
N ALA A 44 -1.40 -5.39 6.18
CA ALA A 44 -0.68 -5.86 5.00
C ALA A 44 -1.49 -5.63 3.72
N ALA A 45 -2.79 -5.98 3.73
CA ALA A 45 -3.69 -5.72 2.61
C ALA A 45 -3.77 -4.22 2.28
N LEU A 46 -3.86 -3.37 3.30
CA LEU A 46 -3.88 -1.91 3.09
C LEU A 46 -2.56 -1.41 2.48
N CYS A 47 -1.42 -1.91 2.96
CA CYS A 47 -0.11 -1.57 2.39
C CYS A 47 -0.04 -1.98 0.90
N GLU A 48 -0.57 -3.15 0.56
CA GLU A 48 -0.63 -3.63 -0.83
C GLU A 48 -1.50 -2.72 -1.71
N GLU A 49 -2.67 -2.32 -1.25
CA GLU A 49 -3.55 -1.39 -1.97
C GLU A 49 -2.85 -0.06 -2.29
N TRP A 50 -2.14 0.51 -1.31
CA TRP A 50 -1.34 1.73 -1.50
C TRP A 50 -0.26 1.55 -2.58
N LEU A 51 0.51 0.45 -2.49
CA LEU A 51 1.58 0.16 -3.43
C LEU A 51 1.05 -0.10 -4.84
N GLN A 52 -0.07 -0.82 -4.96
CA GLN A 52 -0.70 -1.08 -6.23
C GLN A 52 -1.24 0.21 -6.88
N GLY A 53 -1.88 1.07 -6.09
CA GLY A 53 -2.30 2.40 -6.55
C GLY A 53 -1.13 3.24 -7.07
N ALA A 54 0.02 3.20 -6.37
CA ALA A 54 1.23 3.89 -6.81
C ALA A 54 1.78 3.32 -8.13
N ARG A 55 1.79 1.99 -8.29
CA ARG A 55 2.23 1.32 -9.54
C ARG A 55 1.37 1.72 -10.73
N VAL A 56 0.05 1.76 -10.57
CA VAL A 56 -0.87 2.18 -11.63
C VAL A 56 -0.61 3.63 -12.06
N LYS A 57 -0.45 4.55 -11.09
CA LYS A 57 -0.14 5.96 -11.37
C LYS A 57 1.18 6.10 -12.13
N LEU A 58 2.20 5.36 -11.72
CA LEU A 58 3.52 5.36 -12.38
C LEU A 58 3.42 4.84 -13.82
N ALA A 59 2.70 3.74 -14.04
CA ALA A 59 2.48 3.17 -15.37
C ALA A 59 1.76 4.16 -16.30
N ALA A 60 0.73 4.85 -15.81
CA ALA A 60 0.01 5.87 -16.57
C ALA A 60 0.91 7.05 -16.95
N ALA A 61 1.72 7.56 -16.01
CA ALA A 61 2.67 8.64 -16.28
C ALA A 61 3.75 8.22 -17.31
N MET A 62 4.23 6.99 -17.25
CA MET A 62 5.18 6.45 -18.22
C MET A 62 4.56 6.31 -19.62
N ALA A 63 3.30 5.86 -19.72
CA ALA A 63 2.59 5.74 -20.99
C ALA A 63 2.34 7.11 -21.64
N GLN A 64 1.96 8.12 -20.86
CA GLN A 64 1.81 9.50 -21.33
C GLN A 64 3.13 10.05 -21.89
N ARG A 65 4.25 9.80 -21.21
CA ARG A 65 5.59 10.20 -21.68
C ARG A 65 6.04 9.47 -22.94
N ARG A 66 5.47 8.29 -23.23
CA ARG A 66 5.86 7.44 -24.37
C ARG A 66 5.01 7.70 -25.62
N GLN A 67 3.95 8.50 -25.55
CA GLN A 67 3.31 9.01 -26.76
C GLN A 67 4.36 9.85 -27.51
N PRO A 68 4.85 9.37 -28.67
CA PRO A 68 5.78 10.16 -29.45
C PRO A 68 5.03 11.37 -30.00
N ASP A 69 5.71 12.51 -30.01
CA ASP A 69 5.40 13.63 -30.89
C ASP A 69 5.13 13.04 -32.28
N VAL A 70 3.87 13.00 -32.69
CA VAL A 70 3.48 12.48 -34.00
C VAL A 70 4.12 13.43 -35.00
N PRO A 71 5.15 13.04 -35.78
CA PRO A 71 5.60 13.89 -36.86
C PRO A 71 4.39 14.04 -37.78
N GLY A 72 4.01 15.29 -38.01
CA GLY A 72 2.75 15.68 -38.62
C GLY A 72 2.39 14.81 -39.82
N ASP A 73 1.10 14.53 -39.92
CA ASP A 73 0.47 14.15 -41.17
C ASP A 73 0.71 15.31 -42.16
N SER A 74 1.84 15.26 -42.87
CA SER A 74 2.13 16.12 -44.01
C SER A 74 1.93 15.27 -45.25
N PRO A 75 0.73 15.32 -45.84
CA PRO A 75 0.51 14.77 -47.16
C PRO A 75 0.85 15.81 -48.23
N PHE A 76 1.76 16.76 -48.00
CA PHE A 76 2.33 17.68 -49.01
C PHE A 76 3.70 18.20 -48.57
#